data_AF-A0A934AKQ8-F1
#
_entry.id   AF-A0A934AKQ8-F1
#
_cell.length_a   1.000
_cell.length_b   1.000
_cell.length_c   1.000
_cell.angle_alpha   90.00
_cell.angle_beta   90.00
_cell.angle_gamma   90.00
#
_symmetry.space_group_name_H-M   'P 1'
#
loop_
_entity.id
_entity.type
_entity.pdbx_description
1 polymer ?
#
loop_
_entity_poly.entity_id
_entity_poly.type
_entity_poly.pdbx_seq_one_letter_code
_entity_poly.pdbx_strand_id
1 'polypeptide(L)'
;MSRLIAAAIAACLGLVLPSSTWAWGPAGHAKVCLSALELLSKRRHPLAQFLSANAPLLKELSVLPDSQGKARSPQEEPLHRFEVDAFMSAPKSPSSISLLPKGEYREVRQTYWTLLNSNAEKVRAAIPGQPLLPELRGTAPWRVLQLHRLAVASLKAGDPGSALRALAGVGHHVADLSEPLETAMPRLGGHPAAPVHGAQLAFETFVAGAASEREVRSQAETLLGGKALKPVAQTALLTELFSLVQSGYPLIEPMLAAFSQKCLANREGFPGACAPAAGSGPVFIPDPVASGLSRAALDIPEGRTSRKTTAVQAVEKRMAEASALLARLWASAYLEAGSPDLSRRFVTAEDPGLGKAYPDPDYLPDPGAAPTDPGPLPPETITPVASIMADTRGHDDKVLCAAGKVSVLFQKTSRKGNSYFTFFLSDGPAKVKVFSFGRPTVKEGEEVEACGRFSYEKRVSGRLFFNQVSAERILKGPAMRSGAVQLTPDGVLPVKD
;
A
#
# COMPACT_ATOMS: atom_id res chain seq x y z
N MET A 1 29.75 -41.31 26.11
CA MET A 1 29.23 -40.04 26.67
C MET A 1 29.45 -38.82 25.77
N SER A 2 30.40 -38.82 24.82
CA SER A 2 30.75 -37.63 24.02
C SER A 2 29.85 -37.29 22.83
N ARG A 3 29.00 -38.22 22.34
CA ARG A 3 28.07 -37.96 21.22
C ARG A 3 26.68 -37.46 21.64
N LEU A 4 26.28 -37.68 22.89
CA LEU A 4 25.00 -37.21 23.43
C LEU A 4 25.02 -35.74 23.88
N ILE A 5 26.20 -35.20 24.23
CA ILE A 5 26.37 -33.80 24.61
C ILE A 5 26.39 -32.88 23.38
N ALA A 6 26.91 -33.35 22.24
CA ALA A 6 26.91 -32.59 20.99
C ALA A 6 25.49 -32.42 20.41
N ALA A 7 24.60 -33.40 20.60
CA ALA A 7 23.20 -33.29 20.19
C ALA A 7 22.37 -32.36 21.11
N ALA A 8 22.72 -32.28 22.40
CA ALA A 8 22.03 -31.40 23.35
C ALA A 8 22.43 -29.92 23.21
N ILE A 9 23.67 -29.62 22.78
CA ILE A 9 24.13 -28.24 22.58
C ILE A 9 23.57 -27.63 21.28
N ALA A 10 23.34 -28.44 20.24
CA ALA A 10 22.68 -27.97 19.01
C ALA A 10 21.18 -27.64 19.19
N ALA A 11 20.53 -28.17 20.25
CA ALA A 11 19.13 -27.91 20.55
C ALA A 11 18.89 -26.64 21.41
N CYS A 12 19.93 -26.10 22.07
CA CYS A 12 19.79 -24.99 23.02
C CYS A 12 20.22 -23.61 22.49
N LEU A 13 20.67 -23.52 21.23
CA LEU A 13 20.98 -22.25 20.55
C LEU A 13 19.83 -21.73 19.66
N GLY A 14 18.61 -22.24 19.89
CA GLY A 14 17.38 -21.59 19.43
C GLY A 14 17.09 -20.36 20.30
N LEU A 15 17.84 -19.28 20.09
CA LEU A 15 17.42 -17.95 20.55
C LEU A 15 16.04 -17.69 19.96
N VAL A 16 15.02 -17.75 20.82
CA VAL A 16 13.64 -17.40 20.51
C VAL A 16 13.59 -15.88 20.31
N LEU A 17 14.03 -15.43 19.15
CA LEU A 17 13.70 -14.09 18.68
C LEU A 17 12.25 -14.13 18.18
N PRO A 18 11.42 -13.13 18.52
CA PRO A 18 10.10 -13.02 17.92
C PRO A 18 10.26 -13.05 16.40
N SER A 19 9.47 -13.88 15.73
CA SER A 19 9.47 -14.03 14.27
C SER A 19 8.87 -12.80 13.62
N SER A 20 9.61 -11.71 13.60
CA SER A 20 9.35 -10.61 12.68
C SER A 20 9.67 -11.11 11.29
N THR A 21 8.64 -11.39 10.49
CA THR A 21 8.79 -11.59 9.04
C THR A 21 9.23 -10.28 8.41
N TRP A 22 10.20 -10.37 7.51
CA TRP A 22 10.86 -9.24 6.86
C TRP A 22 10.60 -9.48 5.37
N ALA A 23 9.91 -8.58 4.68
CA ALA A 23 9.46 -8.81 3.32
C ALA A 23 10.64 -9.04 2.34
N TRP A 24 10.86 -10.30 1.96
CA TRP A 24 12.04 -10.86 1.28
C TRP A 24 13.32 -11.10 2.11
N GLY A 25 13.28 -10.82 3.40
CA GLY A 25 14.41 -10.90 4.31
C GLY A 25 15.54 -9.92 3.94
N PRO A 26 16.61 -9.86 4.75
CA PRO A 26 17.74 -8.96 4.50
C PRO A 26 18.36 -9.12 3.11
N ALA A 27 18.47 -10.37 2.66
CA ALA A 27 19.08 -10.69 1.39
C ALA A 27 18.22 -10.20 0.23
N GLY A 28 16.89 -10.29 0.34
CA GLY A 28 15.97 -9.84 -0.69
C GLY A 28 15.93 -8.33 -0.86
N HIS A 29 15.78 -7.56 0.23
CA HIS A 29 15.82 -6.09 0.13
C HIS A 29 17.16 -5.62 -0.44
N ALA A 30 18.27 -6.21 0.02
CA ALA A 30 19.60 -5.91 -0.50
C ALA A 30 19.69 -6.18 -2.01
N LYS A 31 19.18 -7.33 -2.46
CA LYS A 31 19.18 -7.74 -3.86
C LYS A 31 18.38 -6.78 -4.75
N VAL A 32 17.21 -6.33 -4.28
CA VAL A 32 16.39 -5.33 -4.98
C VAL A 32 17.13 -4.00 -5.10
N CYS A 33 17.69 -3.50 -3.99
CA CYS A 33 18.44 -2.23 -3.94
C CYS A 33 19.71 -2.25 -4.81
N LEU A 34 20.52 -3.30 -4.70
CA LEU A 34 21.78 -3.43 -5.46
C LEU A 34 21.51 -3.62 -6.96
N SER A 35 20.45 -4.35 -7.32
CA SER A 35 20.02 -4.46 -8.72
C SER A 35 19.59 -3.11 -9.26
N ALA A 36 18.80 -2.32 -8.52
CA ALA A 36 18.42 -0.96 -8.92
C ALA A 36 19.63 -0.02 -9.08
N LEU A 37 20.61 -0.13 -8.18
CA LEU A 37 21.88 0.60 -8.27
C LEU A 37 22.64 0.26 -9.55
N GLU A 38 22.77 -1.03 -9.88
CA GLU A 38 23.44 -1.44 -11.09
C GLU A 38 22.74 -0.95 -12.38
N LEU A 39 21.40 -0.91 -12.39
CA LEU A 39 20.62 -0.34 -13.50
C LEU A 39 20.95 1.14 -13.73
N LEU A 40 21.16 1.90 -12.66
CA LEU A 40 21.61 3.29 -12.71
C LEU A 40 23.07 3.38 -13.20
N SER A 41 23.96 2.53 -12.67
CA SER A 41 25.39 2.49 -13.05
C SER A 41 25.57 2.18 -14.53
N LYS A 42 24.87 1.18 -15.07
CA LYS A 42 24.89 0.83 -16.51
C LYS A 42 24.45 1.98 -17.39
N ARG A 43 23.54 2.82 -16.92
CA ARG A 43 23.05 4.02 -17.60
C ARG A 43 23.87 5.27 -17.31
N ARG A 44 24.96 5.15 -16.55
CA ARG A 44 25.84 6.24 -16.14
C ARG A 44 25.07 7.39 -15.46
N HIS A 45 24.01 7.06 -14.73
CA HIS A 45 23.22 8.06 -14.03
C HIS A 45 24.06 8.71 -12.90
N PRO A 46 24.04 10.04 -12.70
CA PRO A 46 24.90 10.70 -11.70
C PRO A 46 24.75 10.15 -10.27
N LEU A 47 23.51 9.87 -9.86
CA LEU A 47 23.21 9.25 -8.55
C LEU A 47 23.89 7.89 -8.35
N ALA A 48 24.21 7.16 -9.42
CA ALA A 48 24.84 5.84 -9.34
C ALA A 48 26.22 5.88 -8.67
N GLN A 49 27.00 6.95 -8.90
CA GLN A 49 28.33 7.07 -8.29
C GLN A 49 28.22 7.24 -6.77
N PHE A 50 27.30 8.09 -6.32
CA PHE A 50 27.00 8.28 -4.90
C PHE A 50 26.51 6.99 -4.25
N LEU A 51 25.52 6.32 -4.84
CA LEU A 51 25.00 5.08 -4.28
C LEU A 51 26.03 3.94 -4.32
N SER A 52 26.88 3.87 -5.35
CA SER A 52 27.93 2.84 -5.47
C SER A 52 29.01 3.02 -4.41
N ALA A 53 29.41 4.26 -4.12
CA ALA A 53 30.35 4.55 -3.06
C ALA A 53 29.80 4.18 -1.66
N ASN A 54 28.47 4.16 -1.50
CA ASN A 54 27.81 3.82 -0.25
C ASN A 54 27.09 2.46 -0.30
N ALA A 55 27.43 1.55 -1.22
CA ALA A 55 26.68 0.32 -1.42
C ALA A 55 26.57 -0.58 -0.16
N PRO A 56 27.63 -0.76 0.67
CA PRO A 56 27.51 -1.50 1.93
C PRO A 56 26.50 -0.86 2.88
N LEU A 57 26.57 0.47 3.04
CA LEU A 57 25.66 1.22 3.89
C LEU A 57 24.23 1.22 3.34
N LEU A 58 24.05 1.32 2.02
CA LEU A 58 22.74 1.20 1.36
C LEU A 58 22.07 -0.14 1.70
N LYS A 59 22.84 -1.24 1.71
CA LYS A 59 22.36 -2.57 2.10
C LYS A 59 21.91 -2.58 3.56
N GLU A 60 22.71 -2.07 4.48
CA GLU A 60 22.35 -1.97 5.91
C GLU A 60 21.12 -1.08 6.14
N LEU A 61 21.08 0.08 5.48
CA LEU A 61 19.98 1.03 5.59
C LEU A 61 18.67 0.46 5.00
N SER A 62 18.74 -0.46 4.05
CA SER A 62 17.57 -1.10 3.43
C SER A 62 16.83 -2.06 4.35
N VAL A 63 17.36 -2.37 5.55
CA VAL A 63 16.68 -3.20 6.56
C VAL A 63 16.40 -2.44 7.86
N LEU A 64 16.68 -1.13 7.90
CA LEU A 64 16.34 -0.28 9.04
C LEU A 64 14.84 -0.22 9.38
N PRO A 65 13.90 -0.23 8.41
CA PRO A 65 12.48 -0.18 8.74
C PRO A 65 12.07 -1.38 9.62
N ASP A 66 12.56 -2.58 9.28
CA ASP A 66 12.33 -3.80 10.07
C ASP A 66 13.05 -3.80 11.42
N SER A 67 14.33 -3.41 11.45
CA SER A 67 15.16 -3.57 12.65
C SER A 67 14.99 -2.44 13.66
N GLN A 68 14.96 -1.19 13.20
CA GLN A 68 14.83 -0.01 14.07
C GLN A 68 13.42 0.56 14.05
N GLY A 69 12.77 0.60 12.88
CA GLY A 69 11.44 1.18 12.73
C GLY A 69 10.41 0.45 13.59
N LYS A 70 10.27 -0.87 13.41
CA LYS A 70 9.37 -1.73 14.21
C LYS A 70 9.70 -1.71 15.71
N ALA A 71 10.99 -1.67 16.06
CA ALA A 71 11.41 -1.61 17.46
C ALA A 71 11.05 -0.27 18.14
N ARG A 72 11.02 0.82 17.37
CA ARG A 72 10.79 2.17 17.90
C ARG A 72 9.31 2.56 17.88
N SER A 73 8.58 2.20 16.83
CA SER A 73 7.20 2.65 16.61
C SER A 73 6.28 1.49 16.28
N PRO A 74 5.21 1.26 17.05
CA PRO A 74 4.19 0.26 16.69
C PRO A 74 3.45 0.63 15.41
N GLN A 75 3.55 1.89 14.95
CA GLN A 75 2.99 2.31 13.68
C GLN A 75 3.82 1.85 12.48
N GLU A 76 5.07 1.38 12.66
CA GLU A 76 5.89 0.95 11.52
C GLU A 76 5.42 -0.39 10.95
N GLU A 77 5.01 -1.35 11.78
CA GLU A 77 4.63 -2.69 11.35
C GLU A 77 3.60 -2.70 10.19
N PRO A 78 2.49 -1.93 10.24
CA PRO A 78 1.55 -1.87 9.12
C PRO A 78 2.10 -1.16 7.86
N LEU A 79 3.22 -0.44 7.93
CA LEU A 79 3.76 0.31 6.79
C LEU A 79 4.46 -0.59 5.78
N HIS A 80 4.73 -1.85 6.11
CA HIS A 80 5.40 -2.82 5.23
C HIS A 80 4.43 -3.49 4.25
N ARG A 81 3.12 -3.39 4.49
CA ARG A 81 2.10 -4.13 3.74
C ARG A 81 1.07 -3.26 3.08
N PHE A 82 0.31 -3.88 2.18
CA PHE A 82 -0.92 -3.33 1.62
C PHE A 82 -1.91 -4.46 1.34
N GLU A 83 -2.73 -4.81 2.33
CA GLU A 83 -3.65 -5.95 2.28
C GLU A 83 -4.83 -5.65 1.35
N VAL A 84 -4.66 -5.91 0.05
CA VAL A 84 -5.64 -5.65 -1.00
C VAL A 84 -7.02 -6.23 -0.64
N ASP A 85 -7.02 -7.44 -0.09
CA ASP A 85 -8.21 -8.17 0.31
C ASP A 85 -9.02 -7.51 1.42
N ALA A 86 -8.40 -6.67 2.25
CA ALA A 86 -9.13 -5.93 3.26
C ALA A 86 -10.03 -4.85 2.63
N PHE A 87 -9.69 -4.38 1.43
CA PHE A 87 -10.36 -3.28 0.74
C PHE A 87 -11.17 -3.72 -0.47
N MET A 88 -11.14 -5.00 -0.82
CA MET A 88 -11.81 -5.55 -2.00
C MET A 88 -12.50 -6.87 -1.65
N SER A 89 -13.78 -7.02 -1.98
CA SER A 89 -14.56 -8.21 -1.60
C SER A 89 -14.07 -9.48 -2.28
N ALA A 90 -13.77 -9.39 -3.58
CA ALA A 90 -12.91 -10.28 -4.35
C ALA A 90 -12.52 -9.50 -5.62
N PRO A 91 -11.23 -9.42 -5.99
CA PRO A 91 -10.87 -8.78 -7.24
C PRO A 91 -11.51 -9.56 -8.39
N LYS A 92 -12.50 -8.96 -9.07
CA LYS A 92 -13.08 -9.50 -10.32
C LYS A 92 -12.02 -9.77 -11.38
N SER A 93 -10.91 -9.04 -11.27
CA SER A 93 -9.67 -9.18 -12.02
C SER A 93 -8.54 -8.51 -11.24
N PRO A 94 -7.27 -8.90 -11.47
CA PRO A 94 -6.12 -8.18 -10.91
C PRO A 94 -6.14 -6.68 -11.27
N SER A 95 -6.64 -6.33 -12.46
CA SER A 95 -6.79 -4.92 -12.89
C SER A 95 -7.69 -4.07 -12.00
N SER A 96 -8.51 -4.67 -11.13
CA SER A 96 -9.34 -3.95 -10.18
C SER A 96 -8.52 -3.23 -9.10
N ILE A 97 -7.28 -3.68 -8.82
CA ILE A 97 -6.36 -3.01 -7.88
C ILE A 97 -6.00 -1.60 -8.38
N SER A 98 -5.85 -1.43 -9.70
CA SER A 98 -5.62 -0.11 -10.30
C SER A 98 -6.77 0.88 -10.10
N LEU A 99 -7.97 0.42 -9.71
CA LEU A 99 -9.13 1.27 -9.45
C LEU A 99 -9.20 1.76 -8.01
N LEU A 100 -8.36 1.24 -7.12
CA LEU A 100 -8.33 1.69 -5.73
C LEU A 100 -7.96 3.19 -5.64
N PRO A 101 -8.53 3.92 -4.65
CA PRO A 101 -8.32 5.35 -4.50
C PRO A 101 -6.84 5.70 -4.36
N LYS A 102 -6.38 6.65 -5.18
CA LYS A 102 -5.02 7.19 -5.16
C LYS A 102 -5.07 8.68 -4.86
N GLY A 103 -4.12 9.17 -4.10
CA GLY A 103 -4.06 10.56 -3.62
C GLY A 103 -3.27 10.65 -2.33
N GLU A 104 -3.24 11.85 -1.72
CA GLU A 104 -2.71 11.97 -0.36
C GLU A 104 -3.50 11.06 0.58
N TYR A 105 -2.82 10.34 1.47
CA TYR A 105 -3.49 9.36 2.33
C TYR A 105 -4.65 9.99 3.12
N ARG A 106 -4.44 11.19 3.66
CA ARG A 106 -5.47 11.95 4.39
C ARG A 106 -6.74 12.19 3.56
N GLU A 107 -6.62 12.35 2.24
CA GLU A 107 -7.76 12.58 1.33
C GLU A 107 -8.50 11.27 1.00
N VAL A 108 -7.77 10.15 0.90
CA VAL A 108 -8.35 8.85 0.50
C VAL A 108 -8.72 7.95 1.69
N ARG A 109 -8.25 8.26 2.91
CA ARG A 109 -8.45 7.44 4.11
C ARG A 109 -9.91 7.08 4.34
N GLN A 110 -10.83 8.04 4.18
CA GLN A 110 -12.27 7.78 4.37
C GLN A 110 -12.84 6.80 3.34
N THR A 111 -12.30 6.79 2.12
CA THR A 111 -12.71 5.81 1.12
C THR A 111 -12.21 4.42 1.50
N TYR A 112 -10.96 4.30 1.97
CA TYR A 112 -10.43 3.04 2.49
C TYR A 112 -11.16 2.54 3.73
N TRP A 113 -11.57 3.45 4.62
CA TRP A 113 -12.45 3.12 5.75
C TRP A 113 -13.76 2.50 5.29
N THR A 114 -14.40 3.10 4.29
CA THR A 114 -15.66 2.61 3.73
C THR A 114 -15.48 1.23 3.08
N LEU A 115 -14.41 1.06 2.29
CA LEU A 115 -14.05 -0.22 1.67
C LEU A 115 -13.78 -1.30 2.72
N LEU A 116 -13.02 -0.98 3.77
CA LEU A 116 -12.73 -1.90 4.86
C LEU A 116 -14.00 -2.35 5.58
N ASN A 117 -14.87 -1.41 5.91
CA ASN A 117 -16.14 -1.73 6.58
C ASN A 117 -17.09 -2.53 5.69
N SER A 118 -17.08 -2.31 4.38
CA SER A 118 -17.84 -3.14 3.44
C SER A 118 -17.35 -4.60 3.40
N ASN A 119 -16.12 -4.87 3.85
CA ASN A 119 -15.52 -6.20 3.96
C ASN A 119 -15.36 -6.66 5.42
N ALA A 120 -16.02 -5.99 6.38
CA ALA A 120 -15.75 -6.16 7.80
C ALA A 120 -15.88 -7.62 8.29
N GLU A 121 -16.89 -8.36 7.83
CA GLU A 121 -17.08 -9.77 8.20
C GLU A 121 -15.89 -10.64 7.77
N LYS A 122 -15.50 -10.52 6.49
CA LYS A 122 -14.35 -11.23 5.92
C LYS A 122 -13.06 -10.89 6.68
N VAL A 123 -12.85 -9.61 6.95
CA VAL A 123 -11.65 -9.14 7.65
C VAL A 123 -11.64 -9.64 9.09
N ARG A 124 -12.74 -9.54 9.83
CA ARG A 124 -12.83 -10.07 11.21
C ARG A 124 -12.61 -11.59 11.27
N ALA A 125 -13.06 -12.34 10.27
CA ALA A 125 -12.78 -13.76 10.18
C ALA A 125 -11.28 -14.05 9.95
N ALA A 126 -10.60 -13.20 9.17
CA ALA A 126 -9.18 -13.32 8.89
C ALA A 126 -8.29 -12.92 10.09
N ILE A 127 -8.67 -11.86 10.81
CA ILE A 127 -7.89 -11.26 11.91
C ILE A 127 -8.76 -11.02 13.15
N PRO A 128 -9.25 -12.08 13.83
CA PRO A 128 -10.18 -11.95 14.94
C PRO A 128 -9.60 -11.10 16.07
N GLY A 129 -10.40 -10.18 16.61
CA GLY A 129 -10.04 -9.30 17.72
C GLY A 129 -9.19 -8.08 17.34
N GLN A 130 -8.78 -7.91 16.08
CA GLN A 130 -8.05 -6.72 15.65
C GLN A 130 -8.98 -5.56 15.26
N PRO A 131 -8.58 -4.29 15.50
CA PRO A 131 -9.33 -3.12 15.05
C PRO A 131 -9.45 -3.05 13.52
N LEU A 132 -10.62 -2.62 13.03
CA LEU A 132 -10.88 -2.36 11.61
C LEU A 132 -10.45 -0.93 11.23
N LEU A 133 -9.15 -0.68 11.28
CA LEU A 133 -8.55 0.59 10.87
C LEU A 133 -7.78 0.41 9.55
N PRO A 134 -8.01 1.23 8.52
CA PRO A 134 -7.28 1.14 7.26
C PRO A 134 -5.76 1.17 7.43
N GLU A 135 -5.26 2.03 8.31
CA GLU A 135 -3.84 2.14 8.62
C GLU A 135 -3.22 0.84 9.15
N LEU A 136 -4.00 -0.05 9.78
CA LEU A 136 -3.50 -1.34 10.25
C LEU A 136 -3.51 -2.41 9.15
N ARG A 137 -4.24 -2.17 8.05
CA ARG A 137 -4.37 -3.08 6.90
C ARG A 137 -3.41 -2.71 5.76
N GLY A 138 -2.54 -1.74 5.98
CA GLY A 138 -1.41 -1.47 5.11
C GLY A 138 -1.42 -0.11 4.43
N THR A 139 -0.32 0.61 4.57
CA THR A 139 -0.12 1.93 3.93
C THR A 139 1.23 2.05 3.22
N ALA A 140 1.87 0.93 2.89
CA ALA A 140 3.17 0.88 2.21
C ALA A 140 3.27 1.81 0.98
N PRO A 141 2.26 1.96 0.09
CA PRO A 141 2.37 2.87 -1.05
C PRO A 141 2.58 4.34 -0.65
N TRP A 142 1.92 4.78 0.43
CA TRP A 142 2.08 6.14 0.95
C TRP A 142 3.36 6.30 1.77
N ARG A 143 3.85 5.22 2.39
CA ARG A 143 5.17 5.20 3.02
C ARG A 143 6.28 5.44 1.99
N VAL A 144 6.23 4.77 0.84
CA VAL A 144 7.15 5.04 -0.27
C VAL A 144 7.07 6.49 -0.74
N LEU A 145 5.85 7.05 -0.89
CA LEU A 145 5.66 8.45 -1.28
C LEU A 145 6.28 9.43 -0.28
N GLN A 146 6.09 9.22 1.02
CA GLN A 146 6.69 10.04 2.07
C GLN A 146 8.21 9.96 2.03
N LEU A 147 8.78 8.76 1.99
CA LEU A 147 10.24 8.55 1.97
C LEU A 147 10.86 9.12 0.69
N HIS A 148 10.17 9.04 -0.45
CA HIS A 148 10.59 9.71 -1.67
C HIS A 148 10.64 11.23 -1.50
N ARG A 149 9.63 11.85 -0.88
CA ARG A 149 9.64 13.30 -0.57
C ARG A 149 10.79 13.69 0.35
N LEU A 150 11.06 12.87 1.37
CA LEU A 150 12.20 13.06 2.26
C LEU A 150 13.53 12.96 1.51
N ALA A 151 13.68 11.97 0.62
CA ALA A 151 14.87 11.84 -0.23
C ALA A 151 15.08 13.08 -1.10
N VAL A 152 14.03 13.58 -1.77
CA VAL A 152 14.08 14.81 -2.56
C VAL A 152 14.49 16.01 -1.69
N ALA A 153 13.87 16.16 -0.51
CA ALA A 153 14.17 17.28 0.38
C ALA A 153 15.62 17.24 0.89
N SER A 154 16.13 16.07 1.28
CA SER A 154 17.50 15.90 1.74
C SER A 154 18.53 16.12 0.63
N LEU A 155 18.25 15.64 -0.59
CA LEU A 155 19.07 15.91 -1.77
C LEU A 155 19.14 17.42 -2.07
N LYS A 156 18.02 18.14 -2.00
CA LYS A 156 17.98 19.61 -2.17
C LYS A 156 18.77 20.35 -1.09
N ALA A 157 18.74 19.83 0.13
CA ALA A 157 19.41 20.42 1.28
C ALA A 157 20.92 20.14 1.32
N GLY A 158 21.46 19.32 0.41
CA GLY A 158 22.85 18.87 0.47
C GLY A 158 23.14 18.01 1.70
N ASP A 159 22.15 17.25 2.18
CA ASP A 159 22.26 16.32 3.32
C ASP A 159 22.36 14.87 2.79
N PRO A 160 23.57 14.38 2.46
CA PRO A 160 23.74 13.07 1.82
C PRO A 160 23.39 11.91 2.76
N GLY A 161 23.57 12.07 4.08
CA GLY A 161 23.24 11.04 5.07
C GLY A 161 21.74 10.82 5.19
N SER A 162 20.96 11.89 5.32
CA SER A 162 19.48 11.79 5.29
C SER A 162 18.97 11.32 3.93
N ALA A 163 19.58 11.77 2.82
CA ALA A 163 19.20 11.35 1.48
C ALA A 163 19.42 9.85 1.27
N LEU A 164 20.58 9.31 1.63
CA LEU A 164 20.87 7.89 1.51
C LEU A 164 19.91 7.03 2.34
N ARG A 165 19.62 7.42 3.59
CA ARG A 165 18.63 6.72 4.43
C ARG A 165 17.24 6.74 3.80
N ALA A 166 16.78 7.88 3.31
CA ALA A 166 15.46 7.98 2.69
C ALA A 166 15.37 7.16 1.40
N LEU A 167 16.41 7.19 0.55
CA LEU A 167 16.50 6.36 -0.66
C LEU A 167 16.51 4.86 -0.33
N ALA A 168 17.24 4.45 0.71
CA ALA A 168 17.25 3.07 1.19
C ALA A 168 15.88 2.64 1.73
N GLY A 169 15.20 3.53 2.46
CA GLY A 169 13.82 3.32 2.92
C GLY A 169 12.82 3.19 1.77
N VAL A 170 12.96 3.99 0.71
CA VAL A 170 12.18 3.79 -0.54
C VAL A 170 12.46 2.39 -1.10
N GLY A 171 13.73 1.96 -1.13
CA GLY A 171 14.12 0.64 -1.61
C GLY A 171 13.51 -0.51 -0.81
N HIS A 172 13.49 -0.37 0.52
CA HIS A 172 12.83 -1.31 1.42
C HIS A 172 11.35 -1.47 1.07
N HIS A 173 10.55 -0.40 1.21
CA HIS A 173 9.10 -0.48 1.05
C HIS A 173 8.67 -0.81 -0.39
N VAL A 174 9.50 -0.53 -1.42
CA VAL A 174 9.26 -1.02 -2.79
C VAL A 174 9.51 -2.52 -2.91
N ALA A 175 10.52 -3.05 -2.21
CA ALA A 175 10.73 -4.49 -2.13
C ALA A 175 9.53 -5.16 -1.44
N ASP A 176 9.01 -4.60 -0.35
CA ASP A 176 7.87 -5.18 0.38
C ASP A 176 6.63 -5.25 -0.50
N LEU A 177 6.28 -4.15 -1.18
CA LEU A 177 5.18 -4.10 -2.15
C LEU A 177 5.35 -5.07 -3.33
N SER A 178 6.57 -5.54 -3.57
CA SER A 178 6.82 -6.56 -4.57
C SER A 178 6.62 -7.99 -4.06
N GLU A 179 6.66 -8.21 -2.75
CA GLU A 179 6.38 -9.49 -2.10
C GLU A 179 4.86 -9.76 -2.16
N PRO A 180 4.41 -10.82 -2.85
CA PRO A 180 2.98 -11.03 -3.03
C PRO A 180 2.19 -11.24 -1.72
N LEU A 181 2.77 -11.92 -0.73
CA LEU A 181 2.12 -12.24 0.55
C LEU A 181 1.99 -11.01 1.46
N GLU A 182 2.85 -10.00 1.33
CA GLU A 182 2.71 -8.66 1.95
C GLU A 182 1.57 -7.82 1.35
N THR A 183 0.98 -8.27 0.24
CA THR A 183 -0.20 -7.63 -0.36
C THR A 183 -1.52 -8.33 0.01
N ALA A 184 -1.43 -9.31 0.91
CA ALA A 184 -2.46 -10.29 1.21
C ALA A 184 -2.82 -10.26 2.71
N MET A 185 -4.07 -10.59 3.06
CA MET A 185 -4.42 -10.78 4.48
C MET A 185 -3.83 -12.09 5.03
N PRO A 186 -3.54 -12.18 6.36
CA PRO A 186 -2.94 -13.37 6.98
C PRO A 186 -3.73 -14.68 6.86
N ARG A 187 -5.01 -14.61 6.46
CA ARG A 187 -5.85 -15.78 6.15
C ARG A 187 -6.56 -15.52 4.83
N LEU A 188 -6.09 -16.17 3.78
CA LEU A 188 -6.69 -16.11 2.45
C LEU A 188 -7.10 -17.49 1.96
N GLY A 189 -8.30 -17.54 1.40
CA GLY A 189 -8.79 -18.61 0.54
C GLY A 189 -8.82 -20.00 1.16
N GLY A 190 -9.76 -20.27 2.09
CA GLY A 190 -10.26 -21.62 2.43
C GLY A 190 -9.25 -22.74 2.74
N HIS A 191 -7.94 -22.47 2.74
CA HIS A 191 -6.88 -23.46 2.84
C HIS A 191 -6.72 -23.82 4.32
N PRO A 192 -7.17 -25.01 4.75
CA PRO A 192 -7.25 -25.35 6.16
C PRO A 192 -5.88 -25.70 6.77
N ALA A 193 -4.79 -25.63 6.01
CA ALA A 193 -3.53 -26.31 6.33
C ALA A 193 -2.26 -25.44 6.42
N ALA A 194 -2.26 -24.18 5.98
CA ALA A 194 -1.05 -23.35 6.03
C ALA A 194 -1.34 -21.90 6.47
N PRO A 195 -0.71 -21.41 7.56
CA PRO A 195 -0.77 -20.00 7.92
C PRO A 195 0.02 -19.19 6.87
N VAL A 196 -0.55 -18.07 6.38
CA VAL A 196 0.15 -17.16 5.46
C VAL A 196 1.51 -16.76 6.01
N HIS A 197 1.63 -16.57 7.32
CA HIS A 197 2.90 -16.28 7.98
C HIS A 197 3.99 -17.33 7.76
N GLY A 198 3.63 -18.63 7.75
CA GLY A 198 4.58 -19.70 7.47
C GLY A 198 5.02 -19.74 6.02
N ALA A 199 4.09 -19.52 5.09
CA ALA A 199 4.40 -19.39 3.67
C ALA A 199 5.29 -18.16 3.44
N GLN A 200 4.92 -17.02 4.00
CA GLN A 200 5.65 -15.76 3.94
C GLN A 200 7.09 -15.96 4.39
N LEU A 201 7.33 -16.44 5.62
CA LEU A 201 8.67 -16.73 6.11
C LEU A 201 9.46 -17.66 5.16
N ALA A 202 8.81 -18.67 4.58
CA ALA A 202 9.45 -19.60 3.66
C ALA A 202 9.89 -18.93 2.34
N PHE A 203 9.04 -18.10 1.77
CA PHE A 203 9.34 -17.36 0.54
C PHE A 203 10.40 -16.28 0.79
N GLU A 204 10.29 -15.55 1.90
CA GLU A 204 11.22 -14.49 2.30
C GLU A 204 12.62 -15.03 2.59
N THR A 205 12.72 -16.20 3.21
CA THR A 205 14.02 -16.74 3.63
C THR A 205 14.64 -17.62 2.56
N PHE A 206 13.90 -18.61 2.08
CA PHE A 206 14.47 -19.69 1.27
C PHE A 206 14.36 -19.41 -0.22
N VAL A 207 13.20 -18.96 -0.69
CA VAL A 207 12.98 -18.72 -2.12
C VAL A 207 13.70 -17.46 -2.58
N ALA A 208 13.61 -16.38 -1.80
CA ALA A 208 14.38 -15.15 -2.04
C ALA A 208 15.90 -15.37 -1.97
N GLY A 209 16.36 -16.21 -1.03
CA GLY A 209 17.76 -16.62 -0.92
C GLY A 209 18.24 -17.39 -2.16
N ALA A 210 17.39 -18.24 -2.72
CA ALA A 210 17.68 -19.02 -3.93
C ALA A 210 17.60 -18.20 -5.24
N ALA A 211 16.97 -17.02 -5.24
CA ALA A 211 16.85 -16.18 -6.44
C ALA A 211 18.23 -15.74 -6.96
N SER A 212 18.43 -15.79 -8.27
CA SER A 212 19.67 -15.37 -8.92
C SER A 212 19.73 -13.85 -9.07
N GLU A 213 20.74 -13.21 -8.50
CA GLU A 213 20.98 -11.76 -8.71
C GLU A 213 21.22 -11.41 -10.18
N ARG A 214 21.84 -12.32 -10.93
CA ARG A 214 22.05 -12.15 -12.37
C ARG A 214 20.71 -12.12 -13.11
N GLU A 215 19.80 -13.01 -12.73
CA GLU A 215 18.49 -13.12 -13.39
C GLU A 215 17.58 -11.95 -13.05
N VAL A 216 17.52 -11.56 -11.77
CA VAL A 216 16.80 -10.34 -11.31
C VAL A 216 17.25 -9.12 -12.11
N ARG A 217 18.56 -8.90 -12.25
CA ARG A 217 19.11 -7.78 -13.03
C ARG A 217 18.78 -7.87 -14.52
N SER A 218 18.97 -9.04 -15.13
CA SER A 218 18.69 -9.27 -16.55
C SER A 218 17.23 -8.95 -16.89
N GLN A 219 16.29 -9.42 -16.07
CA GLN A 219 14.87 -9.13 -16.24
C GLN A 219 14.56 -7.64 -15.99
N ALA A 220 15.15 -7.03 -14.96
CA ALA A 220 14.94 -5.61 -14.67
C ALA A 220 15.45 -4.71 -15.80
N GLU A 221 16.58 -5.07 -16.43
CA GLU A 221 17.10 -4.38 -17.62
C GLU A 221 16.14 -4.46 -18.80
N THR A 222 15.57 -5.65 -19.01
CA THR A 222 14.57 -5.89 -20.05
C THR A 222 13.31 -5.05 -19.83
N LEU A 223 12.82 -4.97 -18.58
CA LEU A 223 11.64 -4.19 -18.20
C LEU A 223 11.82 -2.69 -18.41
N LEU A 224 13.00 -2.15 -18.07
CA LEU A 224 13.28 -0.74 -18.29
C LEU A 224 13.37 -0.40 -19.78
N GLY A 225 13.95 -1.30 -20.57
CA GLY A 225 14.28 -1.06 -21.97
C GLY A 225 15.19 0.16 -22.17
N GLY A 226 15.52 0.43 -23.43
CA GLY A 226 16.21 1.65 -23.86
C GLY A 226 17.57 1.94 -23.18
N LYS A 227 18.22 3.03 -23.61
CA LYS A 227 19.45 3.52 -22.97
C LYS A 227 19.17 4.52 -21.83
N ALA A 228 18.10 5.31 -21.96
CA ALA A 228 17.74 6.33 -20.97
C ALA A 228 16.72 5.78 -19.96
N LEU A 229 16.93 6.09 -18.68
CA LEU A 229 15.96 5.79 -17.64
C LEU A 229 14.81 6.80 -17.70
N LYS A 230 13.56 6.33 -17.67
CA LYS A 230 12.37 7.20 -17.63
C LYS A 230 11.94 7.45 -16.18
N PRO A 231 12.13 8.67 -15.65
CA PRO A 231 11.68 9.01 -14.30
C PRO A 231 10.16 8.83 -14.15
N VAL A 232 9.73 8.49 -12.94
CA VAL A 232 8.33 8.46 -12.52
C VAL A 232 8.00 9.87 -12.01
N ALA A 233 7.06 10.55 -12.66
CA ALA A 233 6.55 11.80 -12.11
C ALA A 233 5.92 11.56 -10.73
N GLN A 234 6.12 12.48 -9.78
CA GLN A 234 5.53 12.38 -8.44
C GLN A 234 4.02 12.07 -8.45
N THR A 235 3.26 12.64 -9.39
CA THR A 235 1.81 12.39 -9.55
C THR A 235 1.47 10.99 -10.04
N ALA A 236 2.42 10.27 -10.65
CA ALA A 236 2.27 8.90 -11.14
C ALA A 236 2.82 7.86 -10.15
N LEU A 237 3.56 8.26 -9.11
CA LEU A 237 4.25 7.35 -8.18
C LEU A 237 3.30 6.32 -7.57
N LEU A 238 2.17 6.75 -6.99
CA LEU A 238 1.17 5.82 -6.45
C LEU A 238 0.58 4.92 -7.54
N THR A 239 0.43 5.40 -8.78
CA THR A 239 -0.07 4.55 -9.86
C THR A 239 0.90 3.41 -10.17
N GLU A 240 2.20 3.69 -10.20
CA GLU A 240 3.24 2.68 -10.45
C GLU A 240 3.34 1.68 -9.27
N LEU A 241 3.24 2.14 -8.02
CA LEU A 241 3.25 1.24 -6.85
C LEU A 241 2.04 0.32 -6.81
N PHE A 242 0.84 0.83 -7.11
CA PHE A 242 -0.34 -0.03 -7.23
C PHE A 242 -0.24 -0.97 -8.43
N SER A 243 0.44 -0.57 -9.51
CA SER A 243 0.74 -1.47 -10.62
C SER A 243 1.70 -2.60 -10.20
N LEU A 244 2.69 -2.30 -9.36
CA LEU A 244 3.59 -3.30 -8.78
C LEU A 244 2.81 -4.30 -7.91
N VAL A 245 1.97 -3.82 -6.99
CA VAL A 245 1.07 -4.68 -6.19
C VAL A 245 0.19 -5.55 -7.11
N GLN A 246 -0.44 -4.92 -8.10
CA GLN A 246 -1.32 -5.59 -9.05
C GLN A 246 -0.65 -6.72 -9.82
N SER A 247 0.62 -6.57 -10.24
CA SER A 247 1.32 -7.62 -10.98
C SER A 247 1.77 -8.79 -10.10
N GLY A 248 1.91 -8.59 -8.79
CA GLY A 248 2.25 -9.63 -7.82
C GLY A 248 1.06 -10.39 -7.29
N TYR A 249 -0.08 -9.72 -7.15
CA TYR A 249 -1.27 -10.26 -6.52
C TYR A 249 -1.73 -11.64 -7.06
N PRO A 250 -1.72 -11.93 -8.38
CA PRO A 250 -2.08 -13.26 -8.91
C PRO A 250 -1.17 -14.42 -8.46
N LEU A 251 -0.02 -14.13 -7.85
CA LEU A 251 0.92 -15.13 -7.36
C LEU A 251 0.55 -15.66 -5.98
N ILE A 252 -0.28 -14.96 -5.21
CA ILE A 252 -0.60 -15.30 -3.82
C ILE A 252 -1.17 -16.72 -3.72
N GLU A 253 -2.25 -17.02 -4.44
CA GLU A 253 -2.89 -18.34 -4.38
C GLU A 253 -1.95 -19.47 -4.85
N PRO A 254 -1.27 -19.39 -6.01
CA PRO A 254 -0.28 -20.40 -6.40
C PRO A 254 0.84 -20.60 -5.38
N MET A 255 1.35 -19.52 -4.78
CA MET A 255 2.41 -19.59 -3.76
C MET A 255 1.93 -20.29 -2.49
N LEU A 256 0.74 -19.93 -1.98
CA LEU A 256 0.12 -20.58 -0.83
C LEU A 256 -0.20 -22.06 -1.10
N ALA A 257 -0.68 -22.38 -2.30
CA ALA A 257 -0.95 -23.75 -2.72
C ALA A 257 0.34 -24.58 -2.79
N ALA A 258 1.40 -24.03 -3.40
CA ALA A 258 2.69 -24.70 -3.49
C ALA A 258 3.30 -24.96 -2.10
N PHE A 259 3.26 -23.96 -1.21
CA PHE A 259 3.71 -24.14 0.17
C PHE A 259 2.90 -25.23 0.89
N SER A 260 1.56 -25.16 0.84
CA SER A 260 0.67 -26.13 1.46
C SER A 260 0.95 -27.56 0.97
N GLN A 261 1.12 -27.75 -0.34
CA GLN A 261 1.44 -29.05 -0.94
C GLN A 261 2.79 -29.60 -0.43
N LYS A 262 3.82 -28.75 -0.33
CA LYS A 262 5.13 -29.18 0.19
C LYS A 262 5.06 -29.56 1.66
N CYS A 263 4.29 -28.84 2.45
CA CYS A 263 4.08 -29.17 3.85
C CYS A 263 3.34 -30.51 4.01
N LEU A 264 2.25 -30.73 3.25
CA LEU A 264 1.51 -31.99 3.27
C LEU A 264 2.37 -33.19 2.86
N ALA A 265 3.20 -33.04 1.82
CA ALA A 265 4.08 -34.11 1.35
C ALA A 265 5.17 -34.53 2.36
N ASN A 266 5.44 -33.70 3.38
CA ASN A 266 6.48 -33.97 4.39
C ASN A 266 5.90 -34.22 5.79
N ARG A 267 4.58 -34.34 5.93
CA ARG A 267 3.90 -34.42 7.22
C ARG A 267 4.26 -35.67 8.03
N GLU A 268 4.49 -36.80 7.37
CA GLU A 268 4.87 -38.05 8.04
C GLU A 268 6.27 -37.98 8.66
N GLY A 269 7.20 -37.24 8.04
CA GLY A 269 8.56 -37.06 8.54
C GLY A 269 8.71 -35.95 9.57
N PHE A 270 7.78 -34.98 9.59
CA PHE A 270 7.83 -33.82 10.48
C PHE A 270 6.45 -33.49 11.06
N PRO A 271 5.99 -34.24 12.09
CA PRO A 271 4.74 -33.94 12.77
C PRO A 271 4.79 -32.54 13.39
N GLY A 272 3.99 -31.61 12.86
CA GLY A 272 3.95 -30.20 13.29
C GLY A 272 4.67 -29.21 12.37
N ALA A 273 5.36 -29.66 11.32
CA ALA A 273 5.90 -28.77 10.29
C ALA A 273 4.80 -27.97 9.60
N CYS A 274 5.06 -26.68 9.37
CA CYS A 274 4.14 -25.72 8.75
C CYS A 274 2.79 -25.52 9.47
N ALA A 275 2.55 -26.17 10.61
CA ALA A 275 1.43 -25.83 11.47
C ALA A 275 1.83 -24.58 12.29
N PRO A 276 0.90 -23.64 12.51
CA PRO A 276 1.12 -22.68 13.58
C PRO A 276 1.28 -23.48 14.88
N ALA A 277 2.32 -23.21 15.67
CA ALA A 277 2.37 -23.73 17.02
C ALA A 277 1.07 -23.35 17.74
N ALA A 278 0.64 -24.13 18.74
CA ALA A 278 -0.55 -23.81 19.54
C ALA A 278 -0.40 -22.50 20.38
N GLY A 279 0.67 -21.73 20.13
CA GLY A 279 0.90 -20.36 20.57
C GLY A 279 1.65 -19.61 19.47
N SER A 280 1.86 -18.30 19.63
CA SER A 280 2.55 -17.39 18.70
C SER A 280 4.05 -17.69 18.48
N GLY A 281 4.47 -18.95 18.60
CA GLY A 281 5.83 -19.39 18.35
C GLY A 281 6.17 -19.40 16.86
N PRO A 282 7.48 -19.37 16.53
CA PRO A 282 7.95 -19.36 15.15
C PRO A 282 7.48 -20.62 14.40
N VAL A 283 7.09 -20.46 13.14
CA VAL A 283 6.72 -21.58 12.27
C VAL A 283 7.98 -22.34 11.90
N PHE A 284 8.05 -23.62 12.27
CA PHE A 284 9.13 -24.50 11.84
C PHE A 284 8.91 -24.96 10.39
N ILE A 285 9.89 -24.67 9.52
CA ILE A 285 9.91 -25.05 8.11
C ILE A 285 11.07 -26.02 7.88
N PRO A 286 10.82 -27.32 7.66
CA PRO A 286 11.88 -28.30 7.42
C PRO A 286 12.67 -28.03 6.13
N ASP A 287 13.96 -28.39 6.10
CA ASP A 287 14.83 -28.25 4.92
C ASP A 287 14.24 -28.90 3.63
N PRO A 288 13.59 -30.08 3.68
CA PRO A 288 12.94 -30.64 2.49
C PRO A 288 11.78 -29.78 1.96
N VAL A 289 11.05 -29.10 2.84
CA VAL A 289 9.99 -28.15 2.46
C VAL A 289 10.62 -26.91 1.83
N ALA A 290 11.60 -26.30 2.51
CA ALA A 290 12.32 -25.12 2.04
C ALA A 290 12.96 -25.32 0.66
N SER A 291 13.77 -26.38 0.51
CA SER A 291 14.46 -26.71 -0.74
C SER A 291 13.50 -27.15 -1.86
N GLY A 292 12.40 -27.81 -1.50
CA GLY A 292 11.35 -28.21 -2.42
C GLY A 292 10.52 -27.03 -2.93
N LEU A 293 10.35 -25.99 -2.12
CA LEU A 293 9.53 -24.82 -2.43
C LEU A 293 10.13 -24.00 -3.57
N SER A 294 11.44 -23.74 -3.57
CA SER A 294 12.08 -22.93 -4.62
C SER A 294 11.91 -23.53 -6.03
N ARG A 295 11.77 -24.85 -6.12
CA ARG A 295 11.53 -25.59 -7.39
C ARG A 295 10.06 -25.91 -7.66
N ALA A 296 9.15 -25.53 -6.76
CA ALA A 296 7.74 -25.81 -6.93
C ALA A 296 7.21 -25.09 -8.18
N ALA A 297 6.46 -25.82 -9.01
CA ALA A 297 5.76 -25.22 -10.13
C ALA A 297 4.57 -24.40 -9.61
N LEU A 298 4.43 -23.19 -10.13
CA LEU A 298 3.31 -22.29 -9.90
C LEU A 298 2.52 -22.20 -11.21
N ASP A 299 1.22 -22.47 -11.14
CA ASP A 299 0.28 -22.25 -12.23
C ASP A 299 -0.34 -20.85 -12.07
N ILE A 300 0.20 -19.87 -12.80
CA ILE A 300 -0.25 -18.47 -12.70
C ILE A 300 -1.41 -18.25 -13.67
N PRO A 301 -2.58 -17.77 -13.21
CA PRO A 301 -3.70 -17.44 -14.09
C PRO A 301 -3.38 -16.26 -15.03
N GLU A 302 -3.57 -16.46 -16.34
CA GLU A 302 -3.45 -15.44 -17.39
C GLU A 302 -4.69 -15.48 -18.29
N GLY A 303 -5.78 -14.85 -17.84
CA GLY A 303 -7.05 -14.84 -18.57
C GLY A 303 -7.70 -16.22 -18.59
N ARG A 304 -7.81 -16.84 -19.78
CA ARG A 304 -8.34 -18.21 -19.95
C ARG A 304 -7.25 -19.30 -19.94
N THR A 305 -5.98 -18.90 -19.86
CA THR A 305 -4.83 -19.80 -19.86
C THR A 305 -4.08 -19.71 -18.54
N SER A 306 -3.18 -20.64 -18.27
CA SER A 306 -2.21 -20.53 -17.18
C SER A 306 -0.77 -20.54 -17.71
N ARG A 307 0.09 -19.77 -17.06
CA ARG A 307 1.53 -19.79 -17.30
C ARG A 307 2.22 -20.59 -16.19
N LYS A 308 2.98 -21.60 -16.58
CA LYS A 308 3.82 -22.36 -15.64
C LYS A 308 5.14 -21.62 -15.40
N THR A 309 5.51 -21.49 -14.14
CA THR A 309 6.82 -20.95 -13.70
C THR A 309 7.26 -21.69 -12.44
N THR A 310 8.52 -21.60 -12.05
CA THR A 310 8.92 -22.03 -10.70
C THR A 310 8.70 -20.90 -9.69
N ALA A 311 8.61 -21.26 -8.40
CA ALA A 311 8.57 -20.31 -7.30
C ALA A 311 9.75 -19.32 -7.34
N VAL A 312 10.97 -19.82 -7.54
CA VAL A 312 12.16 -18.94 -7.63
C VAL A 312 12.08 -17.99 -8.82
N GLN A 313 11.62 -18.45 -10.00
CA GLN A 313 11.45 -17.59 -11.17
C GLN A 313 10.37 -16.52 -10.96
N ALA A 314 9.30 -16.85 -10.23
CA ALA A 314 8.27 -15.88 -9.87
C ALA A 314 8.86 -14.80 -8.95
N VAL A 315 9.61 -15.20 -7.92
CA VAL A 315 10.31 -14.27 -7.01
C VAL A 315 11.33 -13.41 -7.75
N GLU A 316 12.14 -14.00 -8.64
CA GLU A 316 13.10 -13.26 -9.47
C GLU A 316 12.41 -12.18 -10.32
N LYS A 317 11.28 -12.53 -10.94
CA LYS A 317 10.47 -11.58 -11.71
C LYS A 317 9.93 -10.45 -10.83
N ARG A 318 9.46 -10.76 -9.62
CA ARG A 318 8.94 -9.76 -8.67
C ARG A 318 10.03 -8.80 -8.20
N MET A 319 11.19 -9.33 -7.82
CA MET A 319 12.35 -8.52 -7.48
C MET A 319 12.81 -7.67 -8.67
N ALA A 320 12.76 -8.20 -9.89
CA ALA A 320 13.12 -7.46 -11.10
C ALA A 320 12.18 -6.28 -11.38
N GLU A 321 10.86 -6.48 -11.24
CA GLU A 321 9.86 -5.41 -11.34
C GLU A 321 10.09 -4.33 -10.26
N ALA A 322 10.38 -4.75 -9.03
CA ALA A 322 10.72 -3.86 -7.92
C ALA A 322 12.00 -3.04 -8.22
N SER A 323 13.07 -3.69 -8.65
CA SER A 323 14.35 -3.04 -8.98
C SER A 323 14.23 -2.05 -10.14
N ALA A 324 13.46 -2.41 -11.17
CA ALA A 324 13.19 -1.51 -12.29
C ALA A 324 12.42 -0.26 -11.84
N LEU A 325 11.36 -0.42 -11.03
CA LEU A 325 10.62 0.70 -10.47
C LEU A 325 11.50 1.55 -9.54
N LEU A 326 12.26 0.90 -8.64
CA LEU A 326 13.14 1.57 -7.69
C LEU A 326 14.20 2.43 -8.37
N ALA A 327 14.84 1.93 -9.43
CA ALA A 327 15.80 2.70 -10.21
C ALA A 327 15.15 3.97 -10.79
N ARG A 328 13.92 3.86 -11.32
CA ARG A 328 13.16 5.01 -11.83
C ARG A 328 12.81 5.99 -10.72
N LEU A 329 12.39 5.50 -9.55
CA LEU A 329 12.07 6.35 -8.39
C LEU A 329 13.30 7.10 -7.87
N TRP A 330 14.45 6.44 -7.74
CA TRP A 330 15.70 7.10 -7.36
C TRP A 330 16.15 8.16 -8.36
N ALA A 331 16.05 7.89 -9.66
CA ALA A 331 16.32 8.91 -10.67
C ALA A 331 15.34 10.08 -10.60
N SER A 332 14.08 9.81 -10.28
CA SER A 332 13.04 10.85 -10.10
C SER A 332 13.39 11.73 -8.92
N ALA A 333 13.76 11.14 -7.77
CA ALA A 333 14.17 11.88 -6.59
C ALA A 333 15.36 12.80 -6.88
N TYR A 334 16.36 12.32 -7.62
CA TYR A 334 17.51 13.12 -8.06
C TYR A 334 17.13 14.31 -8.94
N LEU A 335 16.30 14.08 -9.97
CA LEU A 335 15.87 15.13 -10.89
C LEU A 335 14.94 16.14 -10.22
N GLU A 336 13.98 15.69 -9.40
CA GLU A 336 13.10 16.55 -8.62
C GLU A 336 13.87 17.39 -7.58
N ALA A 337 15.04 16.90 -7.14
CA ALA A 337 15.97 17.64 -6.30
C ALA A 337 16.77 18.72 -7.04
N GLY A 338 16.59 18.87 -8.36
CA GLY A 338 17.34 19.83 -9.16
C GLY A 338 18.72 19.32 -9.59
N SER A 339 18.90 18.00 -9.64
CA SER A 339 20.16 17.36 -10.04
C SER A 339 21.37 17.85 -9.24
N PRO A 340 21.34 17.76 -7.89
CA PRO A 340 22.41 18.28 -7.05
C PRO A 340 23.77 17.66 -7.40
N ASP A 341 24.84 18.39 -7.13
CA ASP A 341 26.18 17.84 -7.22
C ASP A 341 26.41 16.83 -6.08
N LEU A 342 26.74 15.60 -6.47
CA LEU A 342 27.04 14.49 -5.55
C LEU A 342 28.53 14.10 -5.64
N SER A 343 29.38 15.06 -6.00
CA SER A 343 30.85 14.89 -6.07
C SER A 343 31.46 14.42 -4.75
N ARG A 344 30.85 14.76 -3.60
CA ARG A 344 31.14 14.10 -2.32
C ARG A 344 30.50 12.71 -2.30
N ARG A 345 31.33 11.70 -2.55
CA ARG A 345 30.84 10.33 -2.84
C ARG A 345 30.49 9.51 -1.60
N PHE A 346 31.15 9.74 -0.47
CA PHE A 346 31.00 8.88 0.72
C PHE A 346 30.23 9.60 1.83
N VAL A 347 29.25 8.89 2.39
CA VAL A 347 28.60 9.23 3.65
C VAL A 347 29.42 8.61 4.77
N THR A 348 29.72 9.38 5.81
CA THR A 348 30.40 8.91 7.01
C THR A 348 29.47 8.91 8.21
N ALA A 349 29.88 8.30 9.33
CA ALA A 349 29.09 8.27 10.55
C ALA A 349 28.80 9.69 11.10
N GLU A 350 29.68 10.65 10.80
CA GLU A 350 29.57 12.05 11.18
C GLU A 350 28.62 12.86 10.30
N ASP A 351 28.21 12.32 9.13
CA ASP A 351 27.31 13.05 8.27
C ASP A 351 25.97 13.28 8.95
N PRO A 352 25.45 14.53 8.91
CA PRO A 352 24.12 14.83 9.40
C PRO A 352 23.12 13.86 8.79
N GLY A 353 22.13 13.48 9.61
CA GLY A 353 21.15 12.51 9.15
C GLY A 353 21.51 11.08 9.46
N LEU A 354 22.75 10.59 9.25
CA LEU A 354 23.06 9.16 9.39
C LEU A 354 22.90 8.60 10.81
N GLY A 355 22.99 9.44 11.85
CA GLY A 355 22.67 9.05 13.23
C GLY A 355 21.20 9.26 13.65
N LYS A 356 20.36 9.87 12.79
CA LYS A 356 18.97 10.18 13.14
C LYS A 356 18.14 8.90 13.21
N ALA A 357 17.15 8.91 14.10
CA ALA A 357 16.14 7.87 14.12
C ALA A 357 15.44 7.80 12.75
N TYR A 358 14.98 6.60 12.38
CA TYR A 358 14.17 6.40 11.18
C TYR A 358 12.95 7.34 11.21
N PRO A 359 12.49 7.97 10.12
CA PRO A 359 11.44 8.99 10.21
C PRO A 359 10.07 8.36 10.51
N ASP A 360 9.26 8.91 11.42
CA ASP A 360 7.88 8.45 11.62
C ASP A 360 6.97 8.78 10.41
N PRO A 361 5.84 8.08 10.21
CA PRO A 361 4.87 8.43 9.18
C PRO A 361 4.17 9.76 9.51
N ASP A 362 4.27 10.77 8.63
CA ASP A 362 3.65 12.10 8.81
C ASP A 362 2.21 12.21 8.26
N TYR A 363 1.79 11.17 7.54
CA TYR A 363 0.49 11.10 6.88
C TYR A 363 -0.56 10.30 7.68
N LEU A 364 -0.13 9.55 8.69
CA LEU A 364 -1.02 8.84 9.60
C LEU A 364 -1.56 9.79 10.69
N PRO A 365 -2.71 9.45 11.31
CA PRO A 365 -3.14 10.10 12.54
C PRO A 365 -2.08 9.93 13.65
N ASP A 366 -2.08 10.88 14.60
CA ASP A 366 -1.24 10.79 15.80
C ASP A 366 -1.52 9.46 16.53
N PRO A 367 -0.51 8.63 16.83
CA PRO A 367 -0.70 7.37 17.56
C PRO A 367 -1.34 7.55 18.95
N GLY A 368 -1.20 8.73 19.56
CA GLY A 368 -1.81 9.08 20.84
C GLY A 368 -3.25 9.58 20.70
N ALA A 369 -3.69 9.94 19.49
CA ALA A 369 -5.11 10.17 19.26
C ALA A 369 -5.82 8.82 19.41
N ALA A 370 -6.85 8.76 20.25
CA ALA A 370 -7.73 7.61 20.30
C ALA A 370 -8.10 7.23 18.86
N PRO A 371 -8.17 5.93 18.51
CA PRO A 371 -8.68 5.51 17.22
C PRO A 371 -10.11 6.04 17.13
N THR A 372 -10.22 7.23 16.58
CA THR A 372 -11.49 7.83 16.28
C THR A 372 -11.89 7.06 15.03
N ASP A 373 -12.80 6.10 15.23
CA ASP A 373 -13.90 5.94 14.28
C ASP A 373 -14.22 7.36 13.82
N PRO A 374 -14.10 7.71 12.52
CA PRO A 374 -14.05 9.08 11.98
C PRO A 374 -15.30 9.95 12.24
N GLY A 375 -15.86 9.89 13.45
CA GLY A 375 -17.24 10.11 13.81
C GLY A 375 -18.11 8.94 13.34
N PRO A 376 -19.28 8.72 13.99
CA PRO A 376 -20.41 8.14 13.27
C PRO A 376 -20.59 8.88 11.94
N LEU A 377 -21.18 8.19 10.96
CA LEU A 377 -21.63 8.82 9.73
C LEU A 377 -22.29 10.18 10.04
N PRO A 378 -22.09 11.21 9.21
CA PRO A 378 -22.78 12.48 9.40
C PRO A 378 -24.26 12.23 9.64
N PRO A 379 -24.90 13.10 10.46
CA PRO A 379 -26.14 12.84 11.16
C PRO A 379 -27.16 12.11 10.29
N GLU A 380 -27.92 11.20 10.90
CA GLU A 380 -28.97 10.39 10.25
C GLU A 380 -29.99 11.24 9.45
N THR A 381 -30.03 12.55 9.67
CA THR A 381 -30.94 13.49 9.04
C THR A 381 -30.37 14.10 7.75
N ILE A 382 -31.13 13.95 6.67
CA ILE A 382 -30.91 14.69 5.42
C ILE A 382 -31.22 16.17 5.68
N THR A 383 -30.25 17.04 5.42
CA THR A 383 -30.44 18.48 5.39
C THR A 383 -30.98 18.89 4.03
N PRO A 384 -32.19 19.48 3.94
CA PRO A 384 -32.72 19.98 2.68
C PRO A 384 -31.76 20.99 2.03
N VAL A 385 -31.60 20.92 0.71
CA VAL A 385 -30.76 21.87 -0.03
C VAL A 385 -31.30 23.29 0.16
N ALA A 386 -32.62 23.47 0.22
CA ALA A 386 -33.25 24.75 0.55
C ALA A 386 -32.79 25.31 1.91
N SER A 387 -32.67 24.46 2.94
CA SER A 387 -32.18 24.87 4.28
C SER A 387 -30.72 25.31 4.23
N ILE A 388 -29.88 24.54 3.52
CA ILE A 388 -28.46 24.87 3.34
C ILE A 388 -28.31 26.24 2.67
N MET A 389 -29.13 26.49 1.64
CA MET A 389 -29.07 27.72 0.85
C MET A 389 -29.69 28.93 1.57
N ALA A 390 -30.61 28.71 2.52
CA ALA A 390 -31.19 29.78 3.34
C ALA A 390 -30.22 30.30 4.42
N ASP A 391 -29.33 29.44 4.94
CA ASP A 391 -28.32 29.81 5.94
C ASP A 391 -26.94 29.22 5.61
N THR A 392 -26.37 29.65 4.48
CA THR A 392 -25.09 29.09 4.02
C THR A 392 -23.96 29.30 5.02
N ARG A 393 -23.94 30.43 5.74
CA ARG A 393 -22.90 30.71 6.74
C ARG A 393 -23.08 29.87 8.00
N GLY A 394 -24.31 29.67 8.46
CA GLY A 394 -24.58 28.79 9.60
C GLY A 394 -24.30 27.32 9.30
N HIS A 395 -24.23 26.93 8.03
CA HIS A 395 -23.79 25.60 7.61
C HIS A 395 -22.29 25.49 7.27
N ASP A 396 -21.54 26.59 7.29
CA ASP A 396 -20.12 26.57 6.94
C ASP A 396 -19.32 25.62 7.85
N ASP A 397 -18.43 24.85 7.23
CA ASP A 397 -17.60 23.83 7.86
C ASP A 397 -18.37 22.68 8.58
N LYS A 398 -19.69 22.58 8.41
CA LYS A 398 -20.48 21.47 8.96
C LYS A 398 -20.47 20.26 8.01
N VAL A 399 -20.43 19.06 8.60
CA VAL A 399 -20.66 17.81 7.85
C VAL A 399 -22.16 17.55 7.80
N LEU A 400 -22.69 17.39 6.60
CA LEU A 400 -24.12 17.17 6.35
C LEU A 400 -24.34 16.19 5.19
N CYS A 401 -25.56 15.71 5.07
CA CYS A 401 -26.04 14.98 3.89
C CYS A 401 -27.17 15.76 3.25
N ALA A 402 -27.15 15.89 1.94
CA ALA A 402 -28.24 16.48 1.16
C ALA A 402 -28.71 15.49 0.11
N ALA A 403 -30.02 15.45 -0.14
CA ALA A 403 -30.61 14.62 -1.19
C ALA A 403 -31.23 15.50 -2.28
N GLY A 404 -31.21 15.01 -3.51
CA GLY A 404 -31.79 15.73 -4.65
C GLY A 404 -31.44 15.11 -5.99
N LYS A 405 -31.89 15.77 -7.07
CA LYS A 405 -31.56 15.40 -8.45
C LYS A 405 -30.24 16.01 -8.88
N VAL A 406 -29.41 15.17 -9.51
CA VAL A 406 -28.15 15.57 -10.16
C VAL A 406 -28.46 16.40 -11.39
N SER A 407 -27.84 17.57 -11.50
CA SER A 407 -27.86 18.41 -12.71
C SER A 407 -26.48 18.98 -13.01
N VAL A 408 -26.18 19.21 -14.29
CA VAL A 408 -24.93 19.82 -14.75
C VAL A 408 -23.68 19.09 -14.24
N LEU A 409 -23.58 17.81 -14.58
CA LEU A 409 -22.47 16.94 -14.20
C LEU A 409 -21.22 17.25 -15.03
N PHE A 410 -20.18 17.75 -14.37
CA PHE A 410 -18.88 17.97 -14.95
C PHE A 410 -17.86 16.97 -14.40
N GLN A 411 -17.21 16.24 -15.29
CA GLN A 411 -16.01 15.47 -14.95
C GLN A 411 -14.77 16.22 -15.43
N LYS A 412 -13.74 16.30 -14.59
CA LYS A 412 -12.48 16.96 -14.90
C LYS A 412 -11.30 16.18 -14.31
N THR A 413 -10.12 16.46 -14.83
CA THR A 413 -8.86 16.03 -14.25
C THR A 413 -8.16 17.26 -13.70
N SER A 414 -7.70 17.21 -12.45
CA SER A 414 -6.99 18.32 -11.84
C SER A 414 -5.63 18.54 -12.50
N ARG A 415 -4.98 19.69 -12.26
CA ARG A 415 -3.59 19.92 -12.71
C ARG A 415 -2.62 18.85 -12.16
N LYS A 416 -2.96 18.23 -11.02
CA LYS A 416 -2.19 17.15 -10.39
C LYS A 416 -2.52 15.76 -10.95
N GLY A 417 -3.39 15.64 -11.95
CA GLY A 417 -3.78 14.35 -12.54
C GLY A 417 -4.93 13.62 -11.83
N ASN A 418 -5.36 14.08 -10.65
CA ASN A 418 -6.49 13.45 -9.96
C ASN A 418 -7.79 13.70 -10.72
N SER A 419 -8.50 12.62 -11.09
CA SER A 419 -9.88 12.73 -11.60
C SER A 419 -10.79 13.26 -10.48
N TYR A 420 -11.72 14.12 -10.83
CA TYR A 420 -12.77 14.60 -9.95
C TYR A 420 -14.01 14.92 -10.78
N PHE A 421 -15.14 15.08 -10.10
CA PHE A 421 -16.36 15.54 -10.72
C PHE A 421 -17.11 16.50 -9.82
N THR A 422 -17.93 17.33 -10.44
CA THR A 422 -18.85 18.23 -9.75
C THR A 422 -20.21 18.16 -10.41
N PHE A 423 -21.26 18.34 -9.63
CA PHE A 423 -22.62 18.50 -10.14
C PHE A 423 -23.40 19.44 -9.22
N PHE A 424 -24.55 19.90 -9.65
CA PHE A 424 -25.51 20.56 -8.77
C PHE A 424 -26.52 19.53 -8.29
N LEU A 425 -26.70 19.48 -6.97
CA LEU A 425 -27.77 18.74 -6.33
C LEU A 425 -28.94 19.70 -6.09
N SER A 426 -30.14 19.30 -6.50
CA SER A 426 -31.34 20.12 -6.41
C SER A 426 -32.50 19.38 -5.75
N ASP A 427 -33.17 20.03 -4.80
CA ASP A 427 -34.39 19.52 -4.14
C ASP A 427 -35.65 20.32 -4.53
N GLY A 428 -35.60 21.07 -5.63
CA GLY A 428 -36.65 21.99 -6.06
C GLY A 428 -36.02 23.24 -6.67
N PRO A 429 -36.37 24.47 -6.23
CA PRO A 429 -35.75 25.69 -6.73
C PRO A 429 -34.30 25.88 -6.24
N ALA A 430 -33.93 25.28 -5.11
CA ALA A 430 -32.61 25.42 -4.51
C ALA A 430 -31.59 24.46 -5.16
N LYS A 431 -30.34 24.91 -5.26
CA LYS A 431 -29.23 24.11 -5.79
C LYS A 431 -27.98 24.32 -4.94
N VAL A 432 -27.31 23.22 -4.60
CA VAL A 432 -25.99 23.23 -3.97
C VAL A 432 -24.99 22.53 -4.86
N LYS A 433 -23.76 23.05 -4.91
CA LYS A 433 -22.70 22.41 -5.68
C LYS A 433 -22.13 21.24 -4.90
N VAL A 434 -21.99 20.09 -5.54
CA VAL A 434 -21.30 18.92 -5.00
C VAL A 434 -19.98 18.74 -5.73
N PHE A 435 -18.93 18.44 -4.97
CA PHE A 435 -17.60 18.08 -5.47
C PHE A 435 -17.19 16.74 -4.89
N SER A 436 -16.65 15.83 -5.71
CA SER A 436 -16.05 14.59 -5.23
C SER A 436 -14.87 14.17 -6.10
N PHE A 437 -13.90 13.46 -5.51
CA PHE A 437 -12.77 12.90 -6.22
C PHE A 437 -13.16 11.57 -6.92
N GLY A 438 -12.40 11.22 -7.96
CA GLY A 438 -12.61 10.02 -8.76
C GLY A 438 -13.44 10.27 -10.02
N ARG A 439 -14.05 9.19 -10.53
CA ARG A 439 -14.96 9.23 -11.67
C ARG A 439 -16.41 9.26 -11.17
N PRO A 440 -17.32 9.96 -11.86
CA PRO A 440 -18.71 10.01 -11.45
C PRO A 440 -19.34 8.62 -11.48
N THR A 441 -20.05 8.26 -10.40
CA THR A 441 -20.84 7.03 -10.27
C THR A 441 -22.34 7.26 -10.53
N VAL A 442 -22.68 8.49 -10.94
CA VAL A 442 -24.02 9.05 -11.08
C VAL A 442 -24.21 9.69 -12.46
N LYS A 443 -25.46 9.86 -12.89
CA LYS A 443 -25.84 10.52 -14.15
C LYS A 443 -26.72 11.73 -13.88
N GLU A 444 -26.80 12.65 -14.85
CA GLU A 444 -27.77 13.75 -14.77
C GLU A 444 -29.21 13.20 -14.72
N GLY A 445 -30.04 13.84 -13.90
CA GLY A 445 -31.40 13.41 -13.58
C GLY A 445 -31.49 12.32 -12.51
N GLU A 446 -30.39 11.66 -12.14
CA GLU A 446 -30.37 10.65 -11.09
C GLU A 446 -30.60 11.29 -9.71
N GLU A 447 -31.36 10.61 -8.87
CA GLU A 447 -31.57 10.99 -7.47
C GLU A 447 -30.46 10.40 -6.62
N VAL A 448 -29.81 11.26 -5.84
CA VAL A 448 -28.65 10.89 -5.04
C VAL A 448 -28.67 11.58 -3.68
N GLU A 449 -27.98 10.97 -2.72
CA GLU A 449 -27.64 11.59 -1.43
C GLU A 449 -26.13 11.87 -1.43
N ALA A 450 -25.76 13.14 -1.30
CA ALA A 450 -24.37 13.59 -1.21
C ALA A 450 -24.04 13.95 0.24
N CYS A 451 -23.12 13.21 0.85
CA CYS A 451 -22.68 13.42 2.22
C CYS A 451 -21.24 13.91 2.28
N GLY A 452 -21.00 14.99 3.02
CA GLY A 452 -19.67 15.52 3.24
C GLY A 452 -19.70 16.88 3.90
N ARG A 453 -18.56 17.57 3.86
CA ARG A 453 -18.39 18.89 4.46
C ARG A 453 -18.93 19.97 3.54
N PHE A 454 -19.87 20.77 4.02
CA PHE A 454 -20.30 21.99 3.36
C PHE A 454 -19.30 23.12 3.62
N SER A 455 -19.02 23.91 2.60
CA SER A 455 -18.22 25.12 2.71
C SER A 455 -18.96 26.26 2.04
N TYR A 456 -19.23 27.33 2.79
CA TYR A 456 -19.72 28.59 2.26
C TYR A 456 -18.66 29.22 1.34
N GLU A 457 -17.40 29.26 1.79
CA GLU A 457 -16.24 29.68 1.00
C GLU A 457 -15.11 28.65 1.17
N LYS A 458 -14.58 28.15 0.06
CA LYS A 458 -13.44 27.24 0.04
C LYS A 458 -12.37 27.77 -0.91
N ARG A 459 -11.15 27.95 -0.40
CA ARG A 459 -9.97 28.33 -1.18
C ARG A 459 -9.12 27.11 -1.53
N VAL A 460 -8.96 26.82 -2.82
CA VAL A 460 -8.06 25.76 -3.29
C VAL A 460 -7.22 26.28 -4.44
N SER A 461 -5.89 26.30 -4.27
CA SER A 461 -4.93 26.73 -5.30
C SER A 461 -5.24 28.11 -5.88
N GLY A 462 -5.55 29.08 -5.00
CA GLY A 462 -5.88 30.47 -5.40
C GLY A 462 -7.26 30.65 -6.04
N ARG A 463 -8.10 29.59 -6.09
CA ARG A 463 -9.48 29.67 -6.58
C ARG A 463 -10.46 29.62 -5.42
N LEU A 464 -11.54 30.36 -5.55
CA LEU A 464 -12.66 30.39 -4.62
C LEU A 464 -13.79 29.50 -5.14
N PHE A 465 -14.35 28.71 -4.24
CA PHE A 465 -15.54 27.90 -4.46
C PHE A 465 -16.55 28.27 -3.38
N PHE A 466 -17.80 28.50 -3.78
CA PHE A 466 -18.86 28.90 -2.86
C PHE A 466 -19.95 27.83 -2.79
N ASN A 467 -20.59 27.71 -1.63
CA ASN A 467 -21.75 26.86 -1.38
C ASN A 467 -21.55 25.44 -1.92
N GLN A 468 -20.48 24.79 -1.47
CA GLN A 468 -20.04 23.51 -1.99
C GLN A 468 -20.03 22.43 -0.91
N VAL A 469 -20.73 21.33 -1.16
CA VAL A 469 -20.54 20.07 -0.44
C VAL A 469 -19.35 19.35 -1.05
N SER A 470 -18.26 19.22 -0.28
CA SER A 470 -17.15 18.33 -0.61
C SER A 470 -17.57 16.91 -0.19
N ALA A 471 -18.23 16.20 -1.11
CA ALA A 471 -18.83 14.90 -0.86
C ALA A 471 -17.77 13.80 -0.75
N GLU A 472 -17.78 13.15 0.40
CA GLU A 472 -17.00 11.96 0.72
C GLU A 472 -17.76 10.68 0.31
N ARG A 473 -19.10 10.77 0.26
CA ARG A 473 -19.98 9.69 -0.18
C ARG A 473 -21.11 10.23 -1.06
N ILE A 474 -21.45 9.46 -2.08
CA ILE A 474 -22.62 9.68 -2.92
C ILE A 474 -23.40 8.36 -2.97
N LEU A 475 -24.60 8.35 -2.42
CA LEU A 475 -25.48 7.18 -2.31
C LEU A 475 -26.59 7.26 -3.35
N LYS A 476 -27.06 6.10 -3.81
CA LYS A 476 -28.12 5.95 -4.81
C LYS A 476 -29.01 4.75 -4.53
N GLY A 477 -30.26 4.81 -5.01
CA GLY A 477 -31.22 3.70 -4.90
C GLY A 477 -31.41 3.24 -3.44
N PRO A 478 -31.46 1.91 -3.18
CA PRO A 478 -31.69 1.37 -1.83
C PRO A 478 -30.63 1.74 -0.79
N ALA A 479 -29.46 2.24 -1.23
CA ALA A 479 -28.40 2.69 -0.33
C ALA A 479 -28.59 4.14 0.14
N MET A 480 -29.50 4.90 -0.47
CA MET A 480 -29.90 6.20 0.05
C MET A 480 -30.65 6.00 1.36
N ARG A 481 -30.41 6.86 2.35
CA ARG A 481 -31.18 6.89 3.60
C ARG A 481 -32.59 7.47 3.38
N SER A 482 -32.94 7.83 2.14
CA SER A 482 -34.22 8.37 1.71
C SER A 482 -35.40 7.40 1.73
N GLY A 483 -35.28 6.23 2.36
CA GLY A 483 -36.47 5.50 2.81
C GLY A 483 -37.36 6.33 3.76
N ALA A 484 -36.79 7.39 4.36
CA ALA A 484 -37.47 8.32 5.27
C ALA A 484 -37.81 9.69 4.65
N VAL A 485 -37.53 9.96 3.36
CA VAL A 485 -37.86 11.25 2.71
C VAL A 485 -38.32 11.13 1.24
N GLN A 486 -39.42 11.80 0.88
CA GLN A 486 -39.95 11.92 -0.47
C GLN A 486 -39.46 13.23 -1.13
N LEU A 487 -38.87 13.13 -2.32
CA LEU A 487 -38.57 14.29 -3.14
C LEU A 487 -39.86 14.78 -3.83
N THR A 488 -40.25 16.02 -3.55
CA THR A 488 -41.39 16.69 -4.17
C THR A 488 -40.91 17.90 -4.98
N PRO A 489 -41.74 18.46 -5.87
CA PRO A 489 -41.42 19.72 -6.54
C PRO A 489 -41.08 20.87 -5.57
N ASP A 490 -41.59 20.80 -4.33
CA ASP A 490 -41.45 21.83 -3.31
C ASP A 490 -40.30 21.59 -2.31
N GLY A 491 -39.59 20.46 -2.41
CA GLY A 491 -38.55 20.12 -1.42
C GLY A 491 -38.41 18.64 -1.11
N VAL A 492 -37.49 18.35 -0.20
CA VAL A 492 -37.40 17.07 0.50
C VAL A 492 -38.41 17.06 1.65
N LEU A 493 -39.44 16.21 1.57
CA LEU A 493 -40.40 15.98 2.66
C LEU A 493 -40.06 14.68 3.41
N PRO A 494 -40.31 14.57 4.72
CA PRO A 494 -40.29 13.27 5.38
C PRO A 494 -41.34 12.33 4.76
N VAL A 495 -40.99 11.05 4.56
CA VAL A 495 -42.00 10.00 4.31
C VAL A 495 -42.79 9.89 5.61
N LYS A 496 -44.07 10.27 5.57
CA LYS A 496 -44.97 9.96 6.68
C LYS A 496 -45.22 8.45 6.66
N ASP A 497 -44.98 7.80 7.79
CA ASP A 497 -45.39 6.40 8.01
C ASP A 497 -46.90 6.21 7.80
#